data_AF-A0A1I0HP41-F1
#
_entry.id   AF-A0A1I0HP41-F1
#
_cell.length_a   1.000
_cell.length_b   1.000
_cell.length_c   1.000
_cell.angle_alpha   90.00
_cell.angle_beta   90.00
_cell.angle_gamma   90.00
#
_symmetry.space_group_name_H-M   'P 1'
#
loop_
_entity.id
_entity.type
_entity.pdbx_description
1 polymer ?
#
loop_
_entity_poly.entity_id
_entity_poly.type
_entity_poly.pdbx_seq_one_letter_code
_entity_poly.pdbx_strand_id
1 'polypeptide(L)' 'MKVKDHLSKQQHEKMKSKYKNHKPERIDWHDLMGMNRDTYKRGRGGAIRRR' A
#
# COMPACT_ATOMS: atom_id res chain seq x y z
N MET A 1 25.61 10.53 -3.59
CA MET A 1 25.46 10.23 -2.14
C MET A 1 23.99 10.02 -1.83
N LYS A 2 23.59 8.95 -1.13
CA LYS A 2 22.19 8.75 -0.72
C LYS A 2 22.02 9.18 0.74
N VAL A 3 20.92 9.87 1.04
CA VAL A 3 20.59 10.39 2.38
C VAL A 3 20.57 9.28 3.43
N LYS A 4 20.10 8.08 3.05
CA LYS A 4 20.02 6.90 3.93
C LYS A 4 21.37 6.48 4.54
N ASP A 5 22.47 6.77 3.85
CA ASP A 5 23.82 6.36 4.25
C ASP A 5 24.41 7.29 5.34
N HIS A 6 23.73 8.41 5.60
CA HIS A 6 24.15 9.45 6.56
C HIS A 6 23.20 9.53 7.78
N LEU A 7 22.21 8.65 7.85
CA LEU A 7 21.30 8.58 8.99
C LEU A 7 21.92 7.77 10.13
N SER A 8 21.78 8.28 11.35
CA SER A 8 22.15 7.57 12.56
C SER A 8 21.22 6.38 12.81
N LYS A 9 21.71 5.38 13.56
CA LYS A 9 20.95 4.17 13.89
C LYS A 9 19.58 4.48 14.54
N GLN A 10 19.53 5.52 15.37
CA GLN A 10 18.30 6.00 16.01
C GLN A 10 17.29 6.61 15.02
N GLN A 11 17.76 7.30 13.97
CA GLN A 11 16.90 7.86 12.94
C GLN A 11 16.31 6.76 12.05
N HIS A 12 17.08 5.71 11.77
CA HIS A 12 16.59 4.50 11.08
C HIS A 12 15.48 3.81 11.87
N GLU A 13 15.62 3.71 13.20
CA GLU A 13 14.61 3.13 14.09
C GLU A 13 13.29 3.92 14.05
N LYS A 14 13.37 5.26 14.12
CA LYS A 14 12.21 6.16 14.02
C LYS A 14 11.53 6.13 12.64
N MET A 15 12.29 5.96 11.56
CA MET A 15 11.68 5.76 10.23
C MET A 15 10.95 4.43 10.16
N LYS A 16 11.58 3.33 10.62
CA LYS A 16 10.96 2.00 10.59
C LYS A 16 9.63 1.96 11.37
N SER A 17 9.55 2.61 12.53
CA SER A 17 8.30 2.67 13.30
C SER A 17 7.19 3.44 12.59
N LYS A 18 7.53 4.52 11.87
CA LYS A 18 6.58 5.31 11.08
C LYS A 18 5.93 4.49 9.94
N TYR A 19 6.71 3.65 9.25
CA TYR A 19 6.18 2.78 8.20
C TYR A 19 5.45 1.54 8.73
N LYS A 20 5.78 1.06 9.94
CA LYS A 20 5.14 -0.12 10.55
C LYS A 20 3.68 0.14 10.94
N ASN A 21 3.33 1.40 11.22
CA ASN A 21 1.98 1.81 11.60
C ASN A 21 1.09 2.14 10.39
N HIS A 22 1.66 2.24 9.18
CA HIS A 22 0.89 2.24 7.93
C HIS A 22 0.78 0.81 7.39
N LYS A 23 0.23 -0.10 8.22
CA LYS A 23 -0.54 -1.17 7.61
C LYS A 23 -1.74 -0.49 6.97
N PRO A 24 -2.07 -0.73 5.69
CA PRO A 24 -3.36 -0.30 5.20
C PRO A 24 -4.40 -0.97 6.11
N GLU A 25 -5.03 -0.20 6.98
CA GLU A 25 -6.31 -0.56 7.59
C GLU A 25 -7.12 -1.16 6.46
N ARG A 26 -7.69 -2.34 6.68
CA ARG A 26 -8.28 -3.21 5.66
C ARG A 26 -9.19 -2.40 4.73
N ILE A 27 -8.62 -1.79 3.69
CA ILE A 27 -9.32 -0.80 2.86
C ILE A 27 -10.33 -1.64 2.12
N ASP A 28 -11.60 -1.44 2.45
CA ASP A 28 -12.66 -2.07 1.68
C ASP A 28 -12.75 -1.35 0.34
N TRP A 29 -11.97 -1.86 -0.60
CA TRP A 29 -11.97 -1.39 -1.98
C TRP A 29 -13.35 -1.50 -2.63
N HIS A 30 -14.27 -2.32 -2.10
CA HIS A 30 -15.66 -2.34 -2.56
C HIS A 30 -16.34 -1.00 -2.23
N ASP A 31 -16.21 -0.52 -1.00
CA ASP A 31 -16.81 0.72 -0.54
C ASP A 31 -16.11 1.94 -1.15
N LEU A 32 -14.77 1.91 -1.21
CA LEU A 32 -13.96 3.01 -1.74
C LEU A 32 -14.07 3.19 -3.26
N MET A 33 -14.24 2.10 -4.03
CA MET A 33 -14.23 2.14 -5.50
C MET A 33 -15.58 1.73 -6.12
N GLY A 34 -16.59 1.40 -5.32
CA GLY A 34 -17.92 1.00 -5.79
C GLY A 34 -17.93 -0.21 -6.74
N MET A 35 -16.89 -1.05 -6.71
CA MET A 35 -16.67 -2.08 -7.72
C MET A 35 -17.18 -3.44 -7.24
N ASN A 36 -18.23 -3.97 -7.89
CA ASN A 36 -18.76 -5.31 -7.61
C ASN A 36 -17.70 -6.38 -7.98
N ARG A 37 -17.00 -6.90 -6.97
CA ARG A 37 -15.91 -7.89 -7.14
C ARG A 37 -16.36 -9.27 -7.60
N ASP A 38 -17.62 -9.62 -7.38
CA ASP A 38 -18.17 -10.89 -7.84
C ASP A 38 -18.25 -10.92 -9.36
N THR A 39 -18.58 -9.76 -9.94
CA THR A 39 -18.73 -9.59 -11.38
C THR A 39 -17.46 -9.07 -12.05
N TYR A 40 -16.65 -8.23 -11.41
CA TYR A 40 -15.49 -7.58 -12.03
C TYR A 40 -14.21 -7.66 -11.18
N LYS A 41 -13.07 -7.96 -11.81
CA LYS A 41 -11.73 -8.00 -11.20
C LYS A 41 -10.72 -7.19 -12.02
N ARG A 42 -9.69 -6.64 -11.37
CA ARG A 42 -8.54 -6.04 -12.10
C ARG A 42 -7.56 -7.13 -12.51
N GLY A 43 -7.23 -7.18 -13.79
CA GLY A 43 -6.23 -8.10 -14.34
C GLY A 43 -4.79 -7.63 -14.06
N ARG A 44 -3.82 -8.50 -14.34
CA ARG A 44 -2.39 -8.15 -14.31
C ARG A 44 -2.14 -7.17 -15.46
N GLY A 45 -2.03 -5.88 -15.13
CA GLY A 45 -2.03 -4.76 -16.10
C GLY A 45 -3.04 -3.64 -15.79
N GLY A 46 -3.85 -3.76 -14.73
CA GLY A 46 -4.71 -2.68 -14.23
C GLY A 46 -6.06 -2.55 -14.94
N ALA A 47 -6.23 -3.16 -16.12
CA ALA A 47 -7.51 -3.22 -16.82
C ALA A 47 -8.57 -3.97 -15.99
N ILE A 48 -9.76 -3.39 -15.87
CA ILE A 48 -10.93 -4.04 -15.26
C ILE A 48 -11.47 -5.08 -16.25
N ARG A 49 -11.73 -6.29 -15.76
CA ARG A 49 -12.27 -7.41 -16.52
C ARG A 49 -13.41 -8.03 -15.76
N ARG A 50 -14.36 -8.63 -16.47
CA ARG A 50 -15.37 -9.47 -15.82
C ARG A 50 -14.69 -10.73 -15.26
N ARG A 51 -15.17 -11.23 -14.11
CA ARG A 51 -14.52 -12.32 -13.38
C ARG A 51 -14.42 -13.59 -14.21
#